data_AF-A0A957Q8F7-F1
#
_entry.id   AF-A0A957Q8F7-F1
#
_cell.length_a   1.000
_cell.length_b   1.000
_cell.length_c   1.000
_cell.angle_alpha   90.00
_cell.angle_beta   90.00
_cell.angle_gamma   90.00
#
_symmetry.space_group_name_H-M   'P 1'
#
loop_
_entity.id
_entity.type
_entity.pdbx_description
1 polymer ?
#
loop_
_entity_poly.entity_id
_entity_poly.type
_entity_poly.pdbx_seq_one_letter_code
_entity_poly.pdbx_strand_id
1 'polypeptide(L)'
;MKHQRLYTLGLFFSLILLFAACVAPGGAPAPAAGGEGAAAAETASGGDAKPYIPIISKGFQHQFWQAVKSGAEQAAAEFDVDITFEGPETEAMVDKQIEMLQTALDKNPSAICLAALDSKAVVP
;
A
#
# COMPACT_ATOMS: atom_id res chain seq x y z
N MET A 1 47.14 6.02 -32.04
CA MET A 1 46.63 5.50 -30.74
C MET A 1 46.43 6.55 -29.64
N LYS A 2 47.09 7.72 -29.66
CA LYS A 2 46.87 8.79 -28.66
C LYS A 2 45.55 9.57 -28.86
N HIS A 3 45.10 9.77 -30.11
CA HIS A 3 43.84 10.46 -30.39
C HIS A 3 42.59 9.59 -30.15
N GLN A 4 42.66 8.28 -30.36
CA GLN A 4 41.54 7.35 -30.06
C GLN A 4 41.13 7.40 -28.58
N ARG A 5 42.11 7.45 -27.66
CA ARG A 5 41.86 7.53 -26.21
C ARG A 5 41.35 8.92 -25.77
N LEU A 6 41.66 9.97 -26.53
CA LEU A 6 41.17 11.32 -26.28
C LEU A 6 39.70 11.48 -26.73
N TYR A 7 39.30 10.81 -27.81
CA TYR A 7 37.90 10.75 -28.25
C TYR A 7 37.02 9.89 -27.33
N THR A 8 37.49 8.74 -26.85
CA THR A 8 36.71 7.91 -25.91
C THR A 8 36.55 8.56 -24.53
N LEU A 9 37.53 9.36 -24.08
CA LEU A 9 37.43 10.11 -22.82
C LEU A 9 36.54 11.37 -22.96
N GLY A 10 36.55 12.03 -24.13
CA GLY A 10 35.67 13.17 -24.43
C GLY A 10 34.20 12.79 -24.64
N LEU A 11 33.93 11.62 -25.24
CA LEU A 11 32.56 11.13 -25.45
C LEU A 11 31.87 10.74 -24.12
N PHE A 12 32.63 10.24 -23.14
CA PHE A 12 32.12 9.92 -21.80
C PHE A 12 31.86 11.16 -20.93
N PHE A 13 32.63 12.24 -21.09
CA PHE A 13 32.43 13.48 -20.32
C PHE A 13 31.20 14.28 -20.81
N SER A 14 30.81 14.14 -22.09
CA SER A 14 29.66 14.82 -22.68
C SER A 14 28.30 14.16 -22.35
N LEU A 15 28.28 12.85 -22.08
CA LEU A 15 27.02 12.11 -21.81
C LEU A 15 26.51 12.28 -20.36
N ILE A 16 27.36 12.69 -19.42
CA ILE A 16 27.00 12.86 -18.00
C ILE A 16 26.30 14.22 -17.73
N LEU A 17 26.43 15.19 -18.63
CA LEU A 17 25.87 16.55 -18.48
C LEU A 17 24.42 16.72 -19.00
N LEU A 18 23.77 15.64 -19.46
CA LEU A 18 22.43 15.71 -20.09
C LEU A 18 21.27 15.11 -19.28
N PHE A 19 21.48 14.59 -18.06
CA PHE A 19 20.40 14.05 -17.22
C PHE A 19 20.15 14.81 -15.90
N ALA A 20 20.84 15.93 -15.68
CA ALA A 20 20.71 16.74 -14.47
C ALA A 20 20.04 18.11 -14.73
N ALA A 21 19.10 18.20 -15.67
CA ALA A 21 18.38 19.44 -15.96
C ALA A 21 16.86 19.22 -15.97
N CYS A 22 16.22 19.82 -14.96
CA CYS A 22 14.79 20.17 -14.87
C CYS A 22 13.79 19.09 -14.39
N VAL A 23 13.72 18.88 -13.08
CA VAL A 23 12.43 19.00 -12.35
C VAL A 23 12.68 19.79 -11.08
N ALA A 24 12.32 21.07 -11.10
CA ALA A 24 12.32 21.97 -9.96
C ALA A 24 10.93 21.95 -9.27
N PRO A 25 10.85 22.34 -7.98
CA PRO A 25 9.65 22.26 -7.15
C PRO A 25 8.73 23.47 -7.39
N GLY A 26 7.41 23.28 -7.33
CA GLY A 26 6.45 24.37 -7.46
C GLY A 26 5.06 23.92 -7.03
N GLY A 27 4.58 24.48 -5.91
CA GLY A 27 3.26 24.19 -5.36
C GLY A 27 2.12 25.06 -5.91
N ALA A 28 0.91 24.58 -5.59
CA ALA A 28 -0.43 25.19 -5.55
C ALA A 28 -1.24 25.33 -6.87
N PRO A 29 -2.60 25.40 -6.81
CA PRO A 29 -3.57 24.68 -5.97
C PRO A 29 -4.66 23.95 -6.81
N ALA A 30 -5.59 23.29 -6.11
CA ALA A 30 -6.72 22.48 -6.60
C ALA A 30 -7.70 23.15 -7.58
N PRO A 31 -8.61 22.35 -8.18
CA PRO A 31 -10.03 22.60 -7.89
C PRO A 31 -10.71 21.41 -7.21
N ALA A 32 -11.52 21.76 -6.21
CA ALA A 32 -12.47 20.90 -5.53
C ALA A 32 -13.74 20.70 -6.37
N ALA A 33 -14.26 19.47 -6.36
CA ALA A 33 -15.68 19.12 -6.50
C ALA A 33 -15.78 17.64 -6.06
N GLY A 34 -16.10 17.39 -4.79
CA GLY A 34 -17.44 16.97 -4.35
C GLY A 34 -17.46 15.43 -4.29
N GLY A 35 -17.64 14.75 -3.16
CA GLY A 35 -18.21 15.13 -1.89
C GLY A 35 -19.19 14.03 -1.53
N GLU A 36 -18.76 13.03 -0.77
CA GLU A 36 -19.67 12.23 0.06
C GLU A 36 -18.88 11.72 1.26
N GLY A 37 -19.14 12.40 2.38
CA GLY A 37 -18.58 12.04 3.67
C GLY A 37 -19.21 10.75 4.17
N ALA A 38 -18.36 9.86 4.65
CA ALA A 38 -18.69 8.99 5.77
C ALA A 38 -17.67 9.33 6.85
N ALA A 39 -17.98 10.37 7.64
CA ALA A 39 -17.43 10.50 8.96
C ALA A 39 -17.98 9.32 9.78
N ALA A 40 -17.14 8.34 10.08
CA ALA A 40 -17.45 7.28 11.03
C ALA A 40 -16.49 7.41 12.22
N ALA A 41 -17.04 8.04 13.25
CA ALA A 41 -16.75 7.91 14.68
C ALA A 41 -15.28 7.66 15.09
N GLU A 42 -14.64 8.72 15.57
CA GLU A 42 -13.68 8.59 16.66
C GLU A 42 -14.41 8.09 17.92
N THR A 43 -14.46 6.77 18.08
CA THR A 43 -14.57 6.17 19.41
C THR A 43 -13.15 6.05 19.97
N ALA A 44 -12.66 7.16 20.52
CA ALA A 44 -11.55 7.12 21.46
C ALA A 44 -12.04 6.42 22.73
N SER A 45 -12.00 5.09 22.73
CA SER A 45 -12.27 4.26 23.90
C SER A 45 -10.93 3.79 24.48
N GLY A 46 -10.54 4.48 25.55
CA GLY A 46 -9.62 4.07 26.63
C GLY A 46 -8.62 2.93 26.37
N GLY A 47 -7.35 3.33 26.31
CA GLY A 47 -6.17 2.48 26.46
C GLY A 47 -5.06 2.94 25.53
N ASP A 48 -3.86 3.19 26.06
CA ASP A 48 -2.63 3.52 25.31
C ASP A 48 -2.13 2.40 24.36
N ALA A 49 -3.03 1.54 23.88
CA ALA A 49 -2.73 0.44 22.96
C ALA A 49 -3.01 0.87 21.51
N LYS A 50 -2.04 0.63 20.62
CA LYS A 50 -2.20 0.90 19.20
C LYS A 50 -3.41 0.13 18.65
N PRO A 51 -4.29 0.76 17.86
CA PRO A 51 -5.37 0.05 17.19
C PRO A 51 -4.81 -1.09 16.34
N TYR A 52 -5.46 -2.26 16.39
CA TYR A 52 -5.09 -3.40 15.55
C TYR A 52 -6.11 -3.56 14.41
N ILE A 53 -5.62 -3.48 13.17
CA ILE A 53 -6.45 -3.57 11.95
C ILE A 53 -5.85 -4.61 10.97
N PRO A 54 -6.30 -5.88 11.02
CA PRO A 54 -5.93 -6.89 10.03
C PRO A 54 -6.48 -6.56 8.64
N ILE A 55 -5.68 -6.89 7.63
CA ILE A 55 -6.01 -6.73 6.22
C ILE A 55 -5.98 -8.11 5.56
N ILE A 56 -7.14 -8.59 5.13
CA ILE A 56 -7.32 -9.85 4.40
C ILE A 56 -7.51 -9.53 2.92
N SER A 57 -6.44 -9.68 2.15
CA SER A 57 -6.40 -9.42 0.71
C SER A 57 -6.87 -10.63 -0.12
N LYS A 58 -6.87 -10.50 -1.45
CA LYS A 58 -7.15 -11.63 -2.35
C LYS A 58 -5.98 -12.61 -2.51
N GLY A 59 -4.78 -12.24 -2.06
CA GLY A 59 -3.58 -13.07 -2.14
C GLY A 59 -2.32 -12.26 -2.47
N PHE A 60 -1.23 -12.94 -2.84
CA PHE A 60 0.09 -12.33 -3.06
C PHE A 60 0.70 -12.58 -4.45
N GLN A 61 -0.01 -13.30 -5.32
CA GLN A 61 0.52 -13.74 -6.61
C GLN A 61 0.72 -12.59 -7.60
N HIS A 62 -0.05 -11.50 -7.44
CA HIS A 62 -0.01 -10.35 -8.34
C HIS A 62 0.74 -9.18 -7.70
N GLN A 63 1.56 -8.48 -8.49
CA GLN A 63 2.29 -7.27 -8.05
C GLN A 63 1.36 -6.18 -7.51
N PHE A 64 0.10 -6.17 -7.98
CA PHE A 64 -0.96 -5.32 -7.43
C PHE A 64 -1.04 -5.44 -5.90
N TRP A 65 -1.08 -6.65 -5.36
CA TRP A 65 -1.21 -6.87 -3.93
C TRP A 65 0.05 -6.50 -3.13
N GLN A 66 1.23 -6.53 -3.76
CA GLN A 66 2.46 -6.02 -3.14
C GLN A 66 2.46 -4.50 -3.02
N ALA A 67 1.94 -3.80 -4.05
CA ALA A 67 1.77 -2.34 -3.99
C ALA A 67 0.72 -1.95 -2.92
N VAL A 68 -0.40 -2.68 -2.85
CA VAL A 68 -1.42 -2.47 -1.81
C VAL A 68 -0.83 -2.70 -0.41
N LYS A 69 -0.07 -3.78 -0.22
CA LYS A 69 0.64 -4.04 1.04
C LYS A 69 1.56 -2.90 1.43
N SER A 70 2.40 -2.44 0.50
CA SER A 70 3.32 -1.33 0.75
C SER A 70 2.59 -0.04 1.14
N GLY A 71 1.45 0.27 0.50
CA GLY A 71 0.63 1.42 0.87
C GLY A 71 0.00 1.27 2.26
N ALA A 72 -0.47 0.07 2.60
CA ALA A 72 -1.01 -0.22 3.92
C ALA A 72 0.04 -0.09 5.03
N GLU A 73 1.25 -0.61 4.82
CA GLU A 73 2.37 -0.49 5.78
C GLU A 73 2.81 0.96 5.98
N GLN A 74 2.82 1.77 4.91
CA GLN A 74 3.09 3.21 5.00
C GLN A 74 2.04 3.93 5.85
N ALA A 75 0.75 3.68 5.60
CA ALA A 75 -0.33 4.28 6.36
C ALA A 75 -0.31 3.82 7.84
N ALA A 76 -0.06 2.54 8.09
CA ALA A 76 0.08 2.00 9.45
C ALA A 76 1.16 2.74 10.25
N ALA A 77 2.31 3.03 9.62
CA ALA A 77 3.37 3.80 10.24
C ALA A 77 3.00 5.29 10.45
N GLU A 78 2.28 5.90 9.51
CA GLU A 78 1.83 7.30 9.59
C GLU A 78 0.80 7.51 10.72
N PHE A 79 -0.12 6.57 10.88
CA PHE A 79 -1.25 6.67 11.83
C PHE A 79 -1.03 5.93 13.15
N ASP A 80 0.16 5.34 13.36
CA ASP A 80 0.51 4.54 14.54
C ASP A 80 -0.46 3.38 14.83
N VAL A 81 -0.81 2.64 13.77
CA VAL A 81 -1.72 1.49 13.79
C VAL A 81 -0.95 0.20 13.57
N ASP A 82 -1.27 -0.85 14.33
CA ASP A 82 -0.74 -2.18 14.07
C ASP A 82 -1.59 -2.89 13.01
N ILE A 83 -0.94 -3.45 11.99
CA ILE A 83 -1.62 -4.18 10.90
C ILE A 83 -1.02 -5.56 10.68
N THR A 84 -1.85 -6.48 10.18
CA THR A 84 -1.35 -7.65 9.43
C THR A 84 -1.81 -7.54 8.00
N PHE A 85 -1.02 -8.08 7.07
CA PHE A 85 -1.41 -8.17 5.67
C PHE A 85 -1.32 -9.63 5.25
N GLU A 86 -2.49 -10.24 5.04
CA GLU A 86 -2.65 -11.67 4.82
C GLU A 86 -3.50 -11.89 3.57
N GLY A 87 -3.47 -13.11 3.03
CA GLY A 87 -4.29 -13.50 1.88
C GLY A 87 -4.05 -14.96 1.54
N PRO A 88 -5.01 -15.62 0.88
CA PRO A 88 -4.85 -17.00 0.45
C PRO A 88 -3.76 -17.11 -0.62
N GLU A 89 -3.29 -18.34 -0.87
CA GLU A 89 -2.27 -18.59 -1.88
C GLU A 89 -2.76 -18.23 -3.29
N THR A 90 -4.05 -18.42 -3.58
CA THR A 90 -4.67 -18.12 -4.86
C THR A 90 -6.05 -17.50 -4.69
N GLU A 91 -6.50 -16.74 -5.70
CA GLU A 91 -7.84 -16.13 -5.71
C GLU A 91 -9.00 -17.14 -5.86
N ALA A 92 -8.70 -18.43 -6.06
CA ALA A 92 -9.71 -19.49 -6.11
C ALA A 92 -10.05 -20.07 -4.73
N MET A 93 -9.22 -19.81 -3.72
CA MET A 93 -9.36 -20.41 -2.38
C MET A 93 -10.27 -19.57 -1.46
N VAL A 94 -11.56 -19.49 -1.80
CA VAL A 94 -12.56 -18.75 -1.04
C VAL A 94 -12.65 -19.24 0.41
N ASP A 95 -12.73 -20.55 0.63
CA ASP A 95 -12.80 -21.15 1.97
C ASP A 95 -11.60 -20.75 2.84
N LYS A 96 -10.41 -20.68 2.23
CA LYS A 96 -9.21 -20.28 2.95
C LYS A 96 -9.28 -18.83 3.40
N GLN A 97 -9.81 -17.94 2.56
CA GLN A 97 -10.02 -16.55 2.93
C GLN A 97 -11.02 -16.43 4.10
N ILE A 98 -12.06 -17.26 4.13
CA ILE A 98 -13.05 -17.30 5.23
C ILE A 98 -12.38 -17.73 6.55
N GLU A 99 -11.56 -18.78 6.54
CA GLU A 99 -10.82 -19.21 7.73
C GLU A 99 -9.89 -18.10 8.26
N MET A 100 -9.18 -17.42 7.35
CA MET A 100 -8.28 -16.32 7.70
C MET A 100 -9.06 -15.12 8.26
N LEU A 101 -10.22 -14.82 7.67
CA LEU A 101 -11.13 -13.79 8.17
C LEU A 101 -11.63 -14.12 9.58
N GLN A 102 -12.09 -15.34 9.83
CA GLN A 102 -12.53 -15.79 11.16
C GLN A 102 -11.39 -15.69 12.18
N THR A 103 -10.20 -16.18 11.82
CA THR A 103 -8.99 -16.09 12.67
C THR A 103 -8.63 -14.64 13.00
N ALA A 104 -8.82 -13.71 12.05
CA ALA A 104 -8.58 -12.29 12.27
C ALA A 104 -9.64 -11.67 13.19
N LEU A 105 -10.91 -12.03 13.04
CA LEU A 105 -12.00 -11.57 13.90
C LEU A 105 -11.87 -12.07 15.34
N ASP A 106 -11.42 -13.30 15.55
CA ASP A 106 -11.21 -13.91 16.88
C ASP A 106 -10.14 -13.18 17.72
N LYS A 107 -9.30 -12.34 17.08
CA LYS A 107 -8.34 -11.47 17.77
C LYS A 107 -8.95 -10.16 18.27
N ASN A 108 -10.27 -9.99 18.14
CA ASN A 108 -11.03 -8.79 18.49
C ASN A 108 -10.37 -7.49 17.97
N PRO A 109 -10.13 -7.39 16.64
CA PRO A 109 -9.49 -6.21 16.08
C PRO A 109 -10.36 -4.96 16.21
N SER A 110 -9.73 -3.79 16.17
CA SER A 110 -10.44 -2.50 16.23
C SER A 110 -11.26 -2.26 14.96
N ALA A 111 -10.77 -2.72 13.81
CA ALA A 111 -11.45 -2.72 12.52
C ALA A 111 -10.89 -3.84 11.63
N ILE A 112 -11.53 -4.15 10.51
CA ILE A 112 -11.02 -5.14 9.54
C ILE A 112 -11.13 -4.64 8.11
N CYS A 113 -10.08 -4.85 7.33
CA CYS A 113 -10.07 -4.57 5.90
C CYS A 113 -10.15 -5.89 5.13
N LEU A 114 -11.13 -6.05 4.25
CA LEU A 114 -11.35 -7.28 3.49
C LEU A 114 -11.51 -6.97 2.00
N ALA A 115 -10.68 -7.60 1.17
CA ALA A 115 -10.89 -7.68 -0.27
C ALA A 115 -11.46 -9.05 -0.64
N ALA A 116 -12.78 -9.17 -0.63
CA ALA A 116 -13.48 -10.43 -0.77
C ALA A 116 -13.20 -11.13 -2.13
N LEU A 117 -12.90 -12.43 -2.08
CA LEU A 117 -12.88 -13.30 -3.26
C LEU A 117 -14.30 -13.58 -3.76
N ASP A 118 -15.26 -13.76 -2.86
CA ASP A 118 -16.67 -13.91 -3.15
C ASP A 118 -17.49 -12.98 -2.25
N SER A 119 -18.39 -12.19 -2.84
CA SER A 119 -19.14 -11.14 -2.13
C SER A 119 -20.26 -11.66 -1.25
N LYS A 120 -20.66 -12.93 -1.38
CA LYS A 120 -21.72 -13.57 -0.59
C LYS A 120 -21.15 -14.48 0.49
N ALA A 121 -20.00 -15.08 0.26
CA ALA A 121 -19.39 -16.05 1.16
C ALA A 121 -18.84 -15.42 2.47
N VAL A 122 -18.59 -14.11 2.46
CA VAL A 122 -18.00 -13.37 3.59
C VAL A 122 -18.99 -12.47 4.33
N VAL A 123 -20.29 -12.67 4.10
CA VAL A 123 -21.35 -11.98 4.85
C VAL A 123 -21.51 -12.66 6.22
N PRO A 124 -21.47 -11.91 7.34
CA PRO A 124 -21.67 -12.46 8.68
C PRO A 124 -23.05 -13.10 8.92
#